data_AF-A0A523M725-F1
#
_entry.id   AF-A0A523M725-F1
#
_cell.length_a   1.000
_cell.length_b   1.000
_cell.length_c   1.000
_cell.angle_alpha   90.00
_cell.angle_beta   90.00
_cell.angle_gamma   90.00
#
_symmetry.space_group_name_H-M   'P 1'
#
loop_
_entity.id
_entity.type
_entity.pdbx_description
1 polymer ?
#
loop_
_entity_poly.entity_id
_entity_poly.type
_entity_poly.pdbx_seq_one_letter_code
_entity_poly.pdbx_strand_id
1 'polypeptide(L)'
;MRSADTGSRIWLLALVPDVRGGRWISGLLIFAALIAMFSAAGVFSADASDYASPGVSLFFAAILGYIIPVVHFISERAQTALEDLAGPLGLDAKSLAEQTRRVSHRSRRWTLLWASAGIIAGGAHNVLLLSSVDTTLAGGLDSLGVSNLIGGALVWIVMTFAITSLVEIAGQFNRLAHNAEVDLLNPTALTPFGRMAVISTLAMIGAQAAFPLMWIDQISSAVTMVPGLIATAVPMVLMFALPVWPVHRRIAAAKRAELQRIHGWIEAARGVGTAGPEEPEALARLAPLLSYRNEIEHLSEWPFNATLLTRLGFYLIIPPLTWLGAALMEIVLQDVV
;
A
#
# COMPACT_ATOMS: atom_id res chain seq x y z
N MET A 1 -22.78 -2.94 -29.55
CA MET A 1 -23.13 -2.22 -28.30
C MET A 1 -22.75 -3.11 -27.12
N ARG A 2 -21.65 -2.83 -26.41
CA ARG A 2 -21.35 -3.50 -25.13
C ARG A 2 -22.30 -2.89 -24.10
N SER A 3 -23.11 -3.70 -23.42
CA SER A 3 -23.93 -3.24 -22.31
C SER A 3 -23.06 -2.44 -21.34
N ALA A 4 -23.54 -1.28 -20.91
CA ALA A 4 -22.87 -0.51 -19.88
C ALA A 4 -22.88 -1.35 -18.60
N ASP A 5 -21.79 -2.09 -18.36
CA ASP A 5 -21.62 -2.88 -17.15
C ASP A 5 -21.61 -1.89 -15.99
N THR A 6 -22.75 -1.82 -15.28
CA THR A 6 -22.91 -1.00 -14.09
C THR A 6 -22.05 -1.62 -13.00
N GLY A 7 -20.78 -1.24 -12.96
CA GLY A 7 -19.84 -1.72 -11.95
C GLY A 7 -20.47 -1.56 -10.55
N SER A 8 -20.37 -2.61 -9.75
CA SER A 8 -20.84 -2.60 -8.37
C SER A 8 -19.79 -1.97 -7.48
N ARG A 9 -20.21 -1.31 -6.40
CA ARG A 9 -19.30 -0.85 -5.34
C ARG A 9 -18.50 -2.06 -4.82
N ILE A 10 -17.21 -1.88 -4.57
CA ILE A 10 -16.38 -2.92 -3.97
C ILE A 10 -17.02 -3.35 -2.66
N TRP A 11 -17.32 -4.65 -2.53
CA TRP A 11 -18.09 -5.19 -1.41
C TRP A 11 -17.42 -4.93 -0.04
N LEU A 12 -16.09 -4.92 0.01
CA LEU A 12 -15.33 -4.56 1.22
C LEU A 12 -15.68 -3.17 1.74
N LEU A 13 -15.95 -2.22 0.84
CA LEU A 13 -16.33 -0.86 1.21
C LEU A 13 -17.75 -0.78 1.79
N ALA A 14 -18.61 -1.77 1.52
CA ALA A 14 -19.97 -1.82 2.06
C ALA A 14 -19.99 -2.30 3.53
N LEU A 15 -18.90 -2.90 4.03
CA LEU A 15 -18.77 -3.35 5.41
C LEU A 15 -18.42 -2.22 6.39
N VAL A 16 -18.12 -1.02 5.87
CA VAL A 16 -17.76 0.14 6.69
C VAL A 16 -18.90 1.15 6.64
N PRO A 17 -19.59 1.42 7.76
CA PRO A 17 -20.68 2.38 7.79
C PRO A 17 -20.14 3.80 7.61
N ASP A 18 -20.93 4.64 6.93
CA ASP A 18 -20.60 6.04 6.66
C ASP A 18 -20.93 6.93 7.88
N VAL A 19 -20.27 6.65 9.00
CA VAL A 19 -20.40 7.39 10.26
C VAL A 19 -19.02 7.77 10.79
N ARG A 20 -18.96 8.82 11.63
CA ARG A 20 -17.72 9.22 12.29
C ARG A 20 -17.19 8.05 13.13
N GLY A 21 -16.02 7.53 12.76
CA GLY A 21 -15.43 6.37 13.42
C GLY A 21 -15.90 5.00 12.89
N GLY A 22 -16.71 4.96 11.82
CA GLY A 22 -17.24 3.72 11.24
C GLY A 22 -16.16 2.68 10.92
N ARG A 23 -14.97 3.11 10.49
CA ARG A 23 -13.79 2.25 10.28
C ARG A 23 -13.38 1.47 11.52
N TRP A 24 -13.24 2.17 12.66
CA TRP A 24 -12.83 1.57 13.92
C TRP A 24 -13.91 0.65 14.47
N ILE A 25 -15.17 1.05 14.34
CA ILE A 25 -16.33 0.24 14.72
C ILE A 25 -16.34 -1.06 13.90
N SER A 26 -16.24 -0.99 12.57
CA SER A 26 -16.19 -2.19 11.72
C SER A 26 -15.02 -3.09 12.07
N GLY A 27 -13.81 -2.53 12.22
CA GLY A 27 -12.64 -3.33 12.57
C GLY A 27 -12.78 -4.05 13.90
N LEU A 28 -13.25 -3.34 14.94
CA LEU A 28 -13.49 -3.90 16.27
C LEU A 28 -14.60 -4.96 16.25
N LEU A 29 -15.70 -4.71 15.53
CA LEU A 29 -16.80 -5.67 15.41
C LEU A 29 -16.39 -6.93 14.67
N ILE A 30 -15.64 -6.81 13.57
CA ILE A 30 -15.12 -7.95 12.81
C ILE A 30 -14.16 -8.76 13.69
N PHE A 31 -13.22 -8.09 14.36
CA PHE A 31 -12.29 -8.73 15.29
C PHE A 31 -13.04 -9.48 16.40
N ALA A 32 -13.94 -8.80 17.11
CA ALA A 32 -14.70 -9.38 18.22
C ALA A 32 -15.59 -10.55 17.76
N ALA A 33 -16.25 -10.43 16.60
CA ALA A 33 -17.08 -11.49 16.03
C ALA A 33 -16.25 -12.73 15.68
N LEU A 34 -15.06 -12.56 15.08
CA LEU A 34 -14.17 -13.66 14.76
C LEU A 34 -13.60 -14.33 16.02
N ILE A 35 -13.20 -13.55 17.04
CA ILE A 35 -12.76 -14.11 18.32
C ILE A 35 -13.88 -14.89 19.01
N ALA A 36 -15.10 -14.35 19.03
CA ALA A 36 -16.26 -15.06 19.58
C ALA A 36 -16.55 -16.36 18.84
N MET A 37 -16.44 -16.34 17.49
CA MET A 37 -16.60 -17.53 16.65
C MET A 37 -15.53 -18.59 16.93
N PHE A 38 -14.25 -18.22 16.98
CA PHE A 38 -13.16 -19.16 17.30
C PHE A 38 -13.27 -19.70 18.74
N SER A 39 -13.68 -18.86 19.69
CA SER A 39 -13.94 -19.29 21.06
C SER A 39 -15.09 -20.30 21.14
N ALA A 40 -16.20 -20.04 20.45
CA ALA A 40 -17.33 -20.96 20.37
C ALA A 40 -16.97 -22.28 19.67
N ALA A 41 -16.01 -22.25 18.74
CA ALA A 41 -15.47 -23.44 18.10
C ALA A 41 -14.50 -24.23 19.01
N GLY A 42 -14.16 -23.73 20.19
CA GLY A 42 -13.26 -24.41 21.14
C GLY A 42 -11.76 -24.17 20.89
N VAL A 43 -11.40 -23.27 19.98
CA VAL A 43 -9.99 -22.99 19.62
C VAL A 43 -9.15 -22.53 20.82
N PHE A 44 -9.76 -21.81 21.76
CA PHE A 44 -9.08 -21.29 22.96
C PHE A 44 -9.27 -22.18 24.20
N SER A 45 -9.79 -23.40 24.03
CA SER A 45 -9.96 -24.34 25.15
C SER A 45 -8.64 -25.06 25.47
N ALA A 46 -8.47 -25.50 26.72
CA ALA A 46 -7.28 -26.27 27.13
C ALA A 46 -7.20 -27.65 26.46
N ASP A 47 -8.34 -28.18 26.01
CA ASP A 47 -8.48 -29.47 25.32
C ASP A 47 -8.48 -29.32 23.80
N ALA A 48 -8.06 -28.16 23.27
CA ALA A 48 -7.99 -27.93 21.85
C ALA A 48 -7.05 -28.94 21.18
N SER A 49 -7.45 -29.48 20.02
CA SER A 49 -6.62 -30.42 19.27
C SER A 49 -5.30 -29.77 18.82
N ASP A 50 -4.28 -30.57 18.54
CA ASP A 50 -2.99 -30.11 17.99
C ASP A 50 -3.12 -29.26 16.71
N TYR A 51 -4.29 -29.32 16.06
CA TYR A 51 -4.62 -28.55 14.86
C TYR A 51 -5.24 -27.18 15.14
N ALA A 52 -5.66 -26.89 16.37
CA ALA A 52 -6.18 -25.59 16.77
C ALA A 52 -5.04 -24.72 17.32
N SER A 53 -4.73 -23.66 16.59
CA SER A 53 -3.68 -22.70 16.94
C SER A 53 -4.33 -21.39 17.38
N PRO A 54 -4.34 -21.07 18.69
CA PRO A 54 -4.77 -19.78 19.20
C PRO A 54 -4.06 -18.61 18.52
N GLY A 55 -2.76 -18.75 18.23
CA GLY A 55 -1.96 -17.72 17.57
C GLY A 55 -2.43 -17.42 16.15
N VAL A 56 -2.64 -18.46 15.34
CA VAL A 56 -3.17 -18.34 13.97
C VAL A 56 -4.58 -17.75 13.96
N SER A 57 -5.44 -18.16 14.89
CA SER A 57 -6.81 -17.63 14.98
C SER A 57 -6.84 -16.16 15.40
N LEU A 58 -5.96 -15.76 16.32
CA LEU A 58 -5.78 -14.36 16.70
C LEU A 58 -5.23 -13.53 15.52
N PHE A 59 -4.29 -14.08 14.75
CA PHE A 59 -3.81 -13.48 13.51
C PHE A 59 -4.96 -13.27 12.52
N PHE A 60 -5.79 -14.30 12.25
CA PHE A 60 -6.93 -14.20 11.34
C PHE A 60 -7.92 -13.12 11.77
N ALA A 61 -8.27 -13.08 13.05
CA ALA A 61 -9.16 -12.05 13.60
C ALA A 61 -8.55 -10.65 13.44
N ALA A 62 -7.28 -10.47 13.81
CA ALA A 62 -6.58 -9.20 13.74
C ALA A 62 -6.44 -8.68 12.30
N ILE A 63 -6.00 -9.53 11.36
CA ILE A 63 -5.73 -9.12 9.99
C ILE A 63 -7.02 -8.79 9.23
N LEU A 64 -8.10 -9.55 9.45
CA LEU A 64 -9.40 -9.27 8.84
C LEU A 64 -10.04 -8.00 9.43
N GLY A 65 -9.95 -7.82 10.75
CA GLY A 65 -10.39 -6.60 11.43
C GLY A 65 -9.59 -5.36 11.00
N TYR A 66 -8.35 -5.53 10.54
CA TYR A 66 -7.50 -4.44 10.07
C TYR A 66 -7.69 -4.09 8.59
N ILE A 67 -7.61 -5.09 7.69
CA ILE A 67 -7.54 -4.85 6.24
C ILE A 67 -8.81 -4.17 5.72
N ILE A 68 -9.99 -4.57 6.19
CA ILE A 68 -11.26 -4.06 5.67
C ILE A 68 -11.40 -2.53 5.92
N PRO A 69 -11.26 -2.03 7.17
CA PRO A 69 -11.23 -0.59 7.43
C PRO A 69 -10.13 0.17 6.68
N VAL A 70 -8.97 -0.45 6.49
CA VAL A 70 -7.80 0.17 5.86
C VAL A 70 -7.99 0.34 4.35
N VAL A 71 -8.55 -0.65 3.66
CA VAL A 71 -8.91 -0.51 2.24
C VAL A 71 -9.95 0.60 2.06
N HIS A 72 -10.92 0.71 2.98
CA HIS A 72 -11.88 1.81 2.99
C HIS A 72 -11.18 3.16 3.17
N PHE A 73 -10.27 3.27 4.13
CA PHE A 73 -9.46 4.47 4.35
C PHE A 73 -8.65 4.88 3.12
N ILE A 74 -7.92 3.96 2.52
CA ILE A 74 -7.08 4.25 1.36
C ILE A 74 -7.95 4.65 0.16
N SER A 75 -9.11 4.01 -0.02
CA SER A 75 -10.03 4.33 -1.11
C SER A 75 -10.56 5.76 -1.00
N GLU A 76 -10.98 6.20 0.19
CA GLU A 76 -11.36 7.61 0.41
C GLU A 76 -10.19 8.56 0.20
N ARG A 77 -9.01 8.24 0.74
CA ARG A 77 -7.82 9.09 0.56
C ARG A 77 -7.41 9.20 -0.90
N ALA A 78 -7.58 8.13 -1.68
CA ALA A 78 -7.35 8.14 -3.11
C ALA A 78 -8.33 9.06 -3.84
N GLN A 79 -9.60 9.10 -3.42
CA GLN A 79 -10.60 10.02 -3.99
C GLN A 79 -10.24 11.48 -3.69
N THR A 80 -9.92 11.81 -2.43
CA THR A 80 -9.45 13.16 -2.07
C THR A 80 -8.18 13.54 -2.82
N ALA A 81 -7.23 12.61 -2.98
CA ALA A 81 -6.02 12.88 -3.73
C ALA A 81 -6.30 13.10 -5.23
N LEU A 82 -7.32 12.47 -5.81
CA LEU A 82 -7.75 12.75 -7.19
C LEU A 82 -8.36 14.15 -7.32
N GLU A 83 -9.13 14.59 -6.32
CA GLU A 83 -9.68 15.96 -6.27
C GLU A 83 -8.56 17.00 -6.17
N ASP A 84 -7.59 16.79 -5.28
CA ASP A 84 -6.41 17.66 -5.14
C ASP A 84 -5.58 17.72 -6.44
N LEU A 85 -5.54 16.61 -7.20
CA LEU A 85 -4.81 16.51 -8.45
C LEU A 85 -5.61 16.96 -9.68
N ALA A 86 -6.89 17.32 -9.54
CA ALA A 86 -7.73 17.65 -10.69
C ALA A 86 -7.16 18.79 -11.54
N GLY A 87 -6.67 19.85 -10.87
CA GLY A 87 -6.02 20.99 -11.53
C GLY A 87 -4.71 20.60 -12.25
N PRO A 88 -3.71 20.06 -11.54
CA PRO A 88 -2.43 19.65 -12.14
C PRO A 88 -2.54 18.60 -13.25
N LEU A 89 -3.63 17.82 -13.26
CA LEU A 89 -3.90 16.82 -14.30
C LEU A 89 -4.76 17.35 -15.45
N GLY A 90 -5.26 18.59 -15.36
CA GLY A 90 -6.20 19.15 -16.33
C GLY A 90 -7.49 18.35 -16.46
N LEU A 91 -7.97 17.74 -15.37
CA LEU A 91 -9.18 16.92 -15.38
C LEU A 91 -10.42 17.81 -15.33
N ASP A 92 -11.33 17.63 -16.29
CA ASP A 92 -12.67 18.19 -16.20
C ASP A 92 -13.52 17.45 -15.15
N ALA A 93 -14.63 18.05 -14.73
CA ALA A 93 -15.51 17.48 -13.70
C ALA A 93 -16.01 16.06 -14.05
N LYS A 94 -16.24 15.80 -15.35
CA LYS A 94 -16.70 14.50 -15.83
C LYS A 94 -15.60 13.43 -15.74
N SER A 95 -14.38 13.77 -16.15
CA SER A 95 -13.23 12.86 -16.05
C SER A 95 -12.86 12.61 -14.60
N LEU A 96 -12.88 13.64 -13.74
CA LEU A 96 -12.68 13.49 -12.31
C LEU A 96 -13.70 12.52 -11.70
N ALA A 97 -15.00 12.72 -11.96
CA ALA A 97 -16.05 11.82 -11.48
C ALA A 97 -15.85 10.36 -11.94
N GLU A 98 -15.44 10.16 -13.20
CA GLU A 98 -15.13 8.83 -13.74
C GLU A 98 -13.88 8.20 -13.06
N GLN A 99 -12.82 8.98 -12.84
CA GLN A 99 -11.63 8.49 -12.12
C GLN A 99 -11.97 8.14 -10.66
N THR A 100 -12.73 8.97 -9.96
CA THR A 100 -13.21 8.74 -8.59
C THR A 100 -14.10 7.49 -8.51
N ARG A 101 -15.00 7.30 -9.49
CA ARG A 101 -15.84 6.10 -9.58
C ARG A 101 -14.99 4.83 -9.76
N ARG A 102 -13.94 4.90 -10.58
CA ARG A 102 -12.97 3.80 -10.77
C ARG A 102 -12.15 3.49 -9.53
N VAL A 103 -12.13 4.30 -8.48
CA VAL A 103 -11.52 3.90 -7.21
C VAL A 103 -12.45 2.99 -6.41
N SER A 104 -13.76 3.25 -6.45
CA SER A 104 -14.75 2.60 -5.57
C SER A 104 -15.56 1.47 -6.21
N HIS A 105 -15.58 1.38 -7.54
CA HIS A 105 -16.41 0.42 -8.28
C HIS A 105 -15.57 -0.58 -9.08
N ARG A 106 -16.03 -1.83 -9.11
CA ARG A 106 -15.40 -2.92 -9.87
C ARG A 106 -16.47 -3.69 -10.64
N SER A 107 -16.06 -4.31 -11.74
CA SER A 107 -16.95 -5.19 -12.50
C SER A 107 -17.16 -6.50 -11.74
N ARG A 108 -18.32 -7.13 -11.94
CA ARG A 108 -18.61 -8.43 -11.31
C ARG A 108 -17.61 -9.51 -11.69
N ARG A 109 -17.12 -9.48 -12.94
CA ARG A 109 -16.09 -10.40 -13.45
C ARG A 109 -14.78 -10.26 -12.69
N TRP A 110 -14.38 -9.02 -12.39
CA TRP A 110 -13.19 -8.73 -11.59
C TRP A 110 -13.34 -9.31 -10.18
N THR A 111 -14.51 -9.14 -9.56
CA THR A 111 -14.79 -9.69 -8.24
C THR A 111 -14.72 -11.22 -8.23
N LEU A 112 -15.37 -11.88 -9.18
CA LEU A 112 -15.32 -13.34 -9.26
C LEU A 112 -13.90 -13.86 -9.50
N LEU A 113 -13.14 -13.22 -10.38
CA LEU A 113 -11.76 -13.62 -10.68
C LEU A 113 -10.88 -13.60 -9.43
N TRP A 114 -10.87 -12.51 -8.68
CA TRP A 114 -9.99 -12.37 -7.52
C TRP A 114 -10.49 -13.12 -6.28
N ALA A 115 -11.81 -13.34 -6.16
CA ALA A 115 -12.34 -14.27 -5.17
C ALA A 115 -11.83 -15.70 -5.43
N SER A 116 -11.92 -16.17 -6.69
CA SER A 116 -11.40 -17.48 -7.07
C SER A 116 -9.89 -17.58 -6.87
N ALA A 117 -9.13 -16.54 -7.24
CA ALA A 117 -7.69 -16.50 -7.01
C ALA A 117 -7.34 -16.60 -5.51
N GLY A 118 -8.09 -15.89 -4.65
CA GLY A 118 -7.92 -15.97 -3.20
C GLY A 118 -8.24 -17.35 -2.62
N ILE A 119 -9.31 -18.01 -3.10
CA ILE A 119 -9.63 -19.40 -2.71
C ILE A 119 -8.49 -20.36 -3.10
N ILE A 120 -8.00 -20.25 -4.34
CA ILE A 120 -6.90 -21.10 -4.83
C ILE A 120 -5.63 -20.87 -4.00
N ALA A 121 -5.27 -19.60 -3.75
CA ALA A 121 -4.10 -19.26 -2.94
C ALA A 121 -4.23 -19.76 -1.50
N GLY A 122 -5.43 -19.63 -0.90
CA GLY A 122 -5.71 -20.16 0.44
C GLY A 122 -5.63 -21.68 0.50
N GLY A 123 -6.16 -22.39 -0.49
CA GLY A 123 -6.03 -23.84 -0.59
C GLY A 123 -4.57 -24.28 -0.73
N ALA A 124 -3.82 -23.65 -1.64
CA ALA A 124 -2.39 -23.93 -1.83
C ALA A 124 -1.57 -23.65 -0.57
N HIS A 125 -1.89 -22.57 0.15
CA HIS A 125 -1.25 -22.25 1.42
C HIS A 125 -1.54 -23.30 2.49
N ASN A 126 -2.79 -23.73 2.67
CA ASN A 126 -3.14 -24.77 3.63
C ASN A 126 -2.46 -26.12 3.31
N VAL A 127 -2.38 -26.51 2.04
CA VAL A 127 -1.64 -27.71 1.63
C VAL A 127 -0.15 -27.59 1.99
N LEU A 128 0.44 -26.39 1.85
CA LEU A 128 1.81 -26.15 2.27
C LEU A 128 1.98 -26.24 3.78
N LEU A 129 1.04 -25.70 4.57
CA LEU A 129 1.05 -25.76 6.03
C LEU A 129 0.99 -27.21 6.53
N LEU A 130 0.11 -28.02 5.93
CA LEU A 130 -0.15 -29.39 6.37
C LEU A 130 0.75 -30.41 5.67
N SER A 131 1.64 -29.96 4.78
CA SER A 131 2.59 -30.76 3.98
C SER A 131 1.99 -31.92 3.16
N SER A 132 0.66 -32.03 3.09
CA SER A 132 -0.06 -33.03 2.31
C SER A 132 -1.50 -32.58 2.01
N VAL A 133 -2.00 -32.99 0.85
CA VAL A 133 -3.41 -32.78 0.44
C VAL A 133 -4.33 -33.69 1.24
N ASP A 134 -3.93 -34.93 1.50
CA ASP A 134 -4.75 -35.91 2.20
C ASP A 134 -4.95 -35.53 3.67
N THR A 135 -3.91 -34.99 4.32
CA THR A 135 -4.01 -34.46 5.68
C THR A 135 -4.88 -33.21 5.75
N THR A 136 -4.85 -32.37 4.70
CA THR A 136 -5.72 -31.21 4.57
C THR A 136 -7.19 -31.60 4.46
N LEU A 137 -7.49 -32.61 3.64
CA LEU A 137 -8.86 -33.09 3.45
C LEU A 137 -9.38 -33.87 4.66
N ALA A 138 -8.54 -34.72 5.26
CA ALA A 138 -8.93 -35.50 6.44
C ALA A 138 -9.06 -34.62 7.69
N GLY A 139 -8.08 -33.76 7.98
CA GLY A 139 -8.12 -32.84 9.12
C GLY A 139 -9.15 -31.72 8.95
N GLY A 140 -9.50 -31.36 7.71
CA GLY A 140 -10.56 -30.41 7.39
C GLY A 140 -11.98 -30.90 7.68
N LEU A 141 -12.17 -32.18 8.05
CA LEU A 141 -13.48 -32.70 8.47
C LEU A 141 -13.68 -32.66 10.00
N ASP A 142 -12.61 -32.47 10.77
CA ASP A 142 -12.70 -32.22 12.20
C ASP A 142 -13.11 -30.76 12.45
N SER A 143 -14.05 -30.53 13.37
CA SER A 143 -14.63 -29.20 13.63
C SER A 143 -13.60 -28.09 13.90
N LEU A 144 -12.46 -28.44 14.51
CA LEU A 144 -11.33 -27.54 14.79
C LEU A 144 -10.43 -27.30 13.56
N GLY A 145 -10.25 -28.30 12.69
CA GLY A 145 -9.52 -28.13 11.43
C GLY A 145 -10.31 -27.29 10.42
N VAL A 146 -11.64 -27.40 10.43
CA VAL A 146 -12.55 -26.58 9.63
C VAL A 146 -12.35 -25.09 9.92
N SER A 147 -12.21 -24.68 11.18
CA SER A 147 -12.06 -23.25 11.51
C SER A 147 -10.77 -22.65 10.97
N ASN A 148 -9.67 -23.41 10.97
CA ASN A 148 -8.40 -22.96 10.41
C ASN A 148 -8.42 -22.94 8.87
N LEU A 149 -9.03 -23.95 8.24
CA LEU A 149 -9.20 -23.99 6.79
C LEU A 149 -10.07 -22.82 6.29
N ILE A 150 -11.22 -22.59 6.93
CA ILE A 150 -12.12 -21.48 6.60
C ILE A 150 -11.46 -20.14 6.90
N GLY A 151 -10.84 -20.00 8.07
CA GLY A 151 -10.15 -18.77 8.48
C GLY A 151 -9.03 -18.40 7.50
N GLY A 152 -8.17 -19.37 7.15
CA GLY A 152 -7.11 -19.20 6.17
C GLY A 152 -7.66 -18.82 4.80
N ALA A 153 -8.66 -19.54 4.29
CA ALA A 153 -9.30 -19.22 3.02
C ALA A 153 -9.90 -17.80 3.01
N LEU A 154 -10.59 -17.41 4.08
CA LEU A 154 -11.19 -16.08 4.21
C LEU A 154 -10.12 -14.98 4.22
N VAL A 155 -9.03 -15.17 4.95
CA VAL A 155 -7.88 -14.24 4.95
C VAL A 155 -7.31 -14.10 3.55
N TRP A 156 -7.06 -15.19 2.84
CA TRP A 156 -6.53 -15.14 1.48
C TRP A 156 -7.48 -14.45 0.50
N ILE A 157 -8.78 -14.71 0.57
CA ILE A 157 -9.78 -13.99 -0.23
C ILE A 157 -9.70 -12.49 0.04
N VAL A 158 -9.79 -12.08 1.30
CA VAL A 158 -9.80 -10.65 1.68
C VAL A 158 -8.48 -9.97 1.34
N MET A 159 -7.34 -10.61 1.61
CA MET A 159 -6.02 -10.09 1.26
C MET A 159 -5.84 -9.95 -0.24
N THR A 160 -6.18 -10.96 -1.03
CA THR A 160 -6.10 -10.89 -2.50
C THR A 160 -6.96 -9.74 -3.03
N PHE A 161 -8.19 -9.59 -2.53
CA PHE A 161 -9.04 -8.46 -2.91
C PHE A 161 -8.46 -7.10 -2.52
N ALA A 162 -7.97 -6.97 -1.29
CA ALA A 162 -7.39 -5.74 -0.79
C ALA A 162 -6.15 -5.35 -1.62
N ILE A 163 -5.20 -6.26 -1.75
CA ILE A 163 -3.95 -6.06 -2.48
C ILE A 163 -4.23 -5.67 -3.93
N THR A 164 -5.09 -6.42 -4.62
CA THR A 164 -5.39 -6.15 -6.03
C THR A 164 -6.10 -4.81 -6.21
N SER A 165 -7.05 -4.47 -5.32
CA SER A 165 -7.70 -3.15 -5.32
C SER A 165 -6.70 -2.02 -5.15
N LEU A 166 -5.77 -2.14 -4.20
CA LEU A 166 -4.77 -1.13 -3.90
C LEU A 166 -3.72 -1.00 -5.02
N VAL A 167 -3.28 -2.11 -5.61
CA VAL A 167 -2.38 -2.12 -6.78
C VAL A 167 -3.05 -1.46 -7.98
N GLU A 168 -4.35 -1.66 -8.19
CA GLU A 168 -5.08 -0.99 -9.27
C GLU A 168 -5.23 0.51 -9.04
N ILE A 169 -5.45 0.95 -7.80
CA ILE A 169 -5.42 2.37 -7.43
C ILE A 169 -4.04 2.94 -7.74
N ALA A 170 -2.96 2.29 -7.28
CA ALA A 170 -1.60 2.69 -7.60
C ALA A 170 -1.33 2.75 -9.12
N GLY A 171 -1.85 1.77 -9.88
CA GLY A 171 -1.79 1.73 -11.33
C GLY A 171 -2.59 2.85 -12.01
N GLN A 172 -3.71 3.28 -11.43
CA GLN A 172 -4.49 4.44 -11.88
C GLN A 172 -3.69 5.73 -11.71
N PHE A 173 -3.10 5.95 -10.54
CA PHE A 173 -2.22 7.09 -10.28
C PHE A 173 -1.00 7.06 -11.21
N ASN A 174 -0.38 5.90 -11.44
CA ASN A 174 0.70 5.75 -12.42
C ASN A 174 0.28 6.27 -13.81
N ARG A 175 -0.92 5.89 -14.31
CA ARG A 175 -1.40 6.37 -15.62
C ARG A 175 -1.64 7.88 -15.64
N LEU A 176 -2.22 8.43 -14.56
CA LEU A 176 -2.48 9.87 -14.46
C LEU A 176 -1.18 10.69 -14.37
N ALA A 177 -0.20 10.19 -13.63
CA ALA A 177 1.11 10.82 -13.49
C ALA A 177 1.83 11.06 -14.82
N HIS A 178 1.58 10.22 -15.83
CA HIS A 178 2.16 10.40 -17.16
C HIS A 178 1.66 11.66 -17.86
N ASN A 179 0.52 12.23 -17.45
CA ASN A 179 -0.08 13.43 -18.03
C ASN A 179 -0.02 14.66 -17.11
N ALA A 180 0.50 14.53 -15.89
CA ALA A 180 0.55 15.61 -14.92
C ALA A 180 1.43 16.79 -15.37
N GLU A 181 0.87 17.99 -15.39
CA GLU A 181 1.63 19.21 -15.62
C GLU A 181 2.64 19.42 -14.48
N VAL A 182 3.88 19.74 -14.84
CA VAL A 182 4.96 19.96 -13.87
C VAL A 182 5.24 21.45 -13.82
N ASP A 183 4.83 22.08 -12.73
CA ASP A 183 5.28 23.40 -12.35
C ASP A 183 6.44 23.26 -11.34
N LEU A 184 7.66 23.58 -11.77
CA LEU A 184 8.85 23.51 -10.91
C LEU A 184 8.80 24.51 -9.75
N LEU A 185 8.08 25.62 -9.91
CA LEU A 185 7.93 26.63 -8.85
C LEU A 185 6.87 26.24 -7.83
N ASN A 186 6.01 25.29 -8.18
CA ASN A 186 5.00 24.74 -7.27
C ASN A 186 5.02 23.20 -7.24
N PRO A 187 6.10 22.58 -6.72
CA PRO A 187 6.19 21.12 -6.64
C PRO A 187 5.17 20.52 -5.67
N THR A 188 4.56 21.33 -4.81
CA THR A 188 3.56 20.89 -3.82
C THR A 188 2.29 20.34 -4.48
N ALA A 189 1.98 20.81 -5.69
CA ALA A 189 0.84 20.37 -6.48
C ALA A 189 0.88 18.87 -6.82
N LEU A 190 2.06 18.26 -6.87
CA LEU A 190 2.24 16.84 -7.19
C LEU A 190 2.43 15.95 -5.95
N THR A 191 2.44 16.53 -4.75
CA THR A 191 2.59 15.78 -3.49
C THR A 191 1.48 14.75 -3.21
N PRO A 192 0.24 14.86 -3.71
CA PRO A 192 -0.76 13.82 -3.51
C PRO A 192 -0.33 12.44 -4.06
N PHE A 193 0.48 12.39 -5.13
CA PHE A 193 1.05 11.13 -5.63
C PHE A 193 1.94 10.44 -4.58
N GLY A 194 2.87 11.20 -3.99
CA GLY A 194 3.75 10.69 -2.95
C GLY A 194 2.99 10.32 -1.67
N ARG A 195 2.00 11.13 -1.27
CA ARG A 195 1.15 10.84 -0.11
C ARG A 195 0.38 9.53 -0.27
N MET A 196 -0.19 9.29 -1.44
CA MET A 196 -0.93 8.05 -1.73
C MET A 196 -0.03 6.81 -1.72
N ALA A 197 1.17 6.92 -2.28
CA ALA A 197 2.18 5.88 -2.22
C ALA A 197 2.48 5.50 -0.77
N VAL A 198 2.83 6.49 0.05
CA VAL A 198 3.22 6.29 1.44
C VAL A 198 2.09 5.73 2.29
N ILE A 199 0.86 6.26 2.17
CA ILE A 199 -0.29 5.74 2.94
C ILE A 199 -0.55 4.27 2.61
N SER A 200 -0.48 3.88 1.33
CA SER A 200 -0.73 2.49 0.91
C SER A 200 0.38 1.55 1.38
N THR A 201 1.64 2.00 1.36
CA THR A 201 2.78 1.26 1.89
C THR A 201 2.69 1.08 3.40
N LEU A 202 2.37 2.15 4.15
CA LEU A 202 2.21 2.10 5.61
C LEU A 202 1.09 1.16 6.04
N ALA A 203 0.00 1.12 5.28
CA ALA A 203 -1.06 0.14 5.49
C ALA A 203 -0.57 -1.30 5.34
N MET A 204 0.29 -1.57 4.36
CA MET A 204 0.83 -2.91 4.17
C MET A 204 1.86 -3.29 5.24
N ILE A 205 2.65 -2.33 5.70
CA ILE A 205 3.52 -2.48 6.88
C ILE A 205 2.69 -2.82 8.13
N GLY A 206 1.55 -2.14 8.32
CA GLY A 206 0.64 -2.42 9.43
C GLY A 206 0.02 -3.82 9.36
N ALA A 207 -0.32 -4.30 8.16
CA ALA A 207 -0.74 -5.69 7.96
C ALA A 207 0.38 -6.69 8.32
N GLN A 208 1.64 -6.37 7.99
CA GLN A 208 2.80 -7.20 8.34
C GLN A 208 3.07 -7.26 9.85
N ALA A 209 2.64 -6.26 10.62
CA ALA A 209 2.76 -6.24 12.07
C ALA A 209 1.88 -7.29 12.78
N ALA A 210 0.90 -7.89 12.08
CA ALA A 210 0.06 -8.95 12.65
C ALA A 210 0.73 -10.33 12.61
N PHE A 211 1.71 -10.55 11.72
CA PHE A 211 2.39 -11.83 11.55
C PHE A 211 3.01 -12.45 12.82
N PRO A 212 3.60 -11.68 13.76
CA PRO A 212 4.09 -12.24 15.03
C PRO A 212 3.04 -13.01 15.84
N LEU A 213 1.74 -12.70 15.67
CA LEU A 213 0.67 -13.38 16.41
C LEU A 213 0.61 -14.88 16.09
N MET A 214 1.09 -15.29 14.91
CA MET A 214 1.15 -16.70 14.52
C MET A 214 2.18 -17.52 15.33
N TRP A 215 3.09 -16.87 16.07
CA TRP A 215 4.12 -17.56 16.87
C TRP A 215 3.76 -17.78 18.34
N ILE A 216 2.58 -17.34 18.77
CA ILE A 216 2.20 -17.41 20.19
C ILE A 216 2.20 -18.85 20.73
N ASP A 217 1.91 -19.85 19.89
CA ASP A 217 1.83 -21.26 20.29
C ASP A 217 2.99 -22.14 19.80
N GLN A 218 4.04 -21.57 19.19
CA GLN A 218 5.24 -22.29 18.69
C GLN A 218 4.99 -23.43 17.68
N ILE A 219 3.75 -23.69 17.26
CA ILE A 219 3.44 -24.76 16.29
C ILE A 219 3.82 -24.32 14.86
N SER A 220 3.89 -23.01 14.60
CA SER A 220 4.14 -22.46 13.27
C SER A 220 5.64 -22.33 12.98
N SER A 221 6.15 -23.11 12.01
CA SER A 221 7.52 -22.94 11.51
C SER A 221 7.65 -21.63 10.70
N ALA A 222 8.83 -21.00 10.71
CA ALA A 222 9.08 -19.76 9.94
C ALA A 222 8.75 -19.88 8.44
N VAL A 223 8.85 -21.10 7.88
CA VAL A 223 8.53 -21.41 6.48
C VAL A 223 7.06 -21.15 6.16
N THR A 224 6.16 -21.36 7.13
CA THR A 224 4.71 -21.13 6.97
C THR A 224 4.36 -19.68 6.69
N MET A 225 5.18 -18.73 7.14
CA MET A 225 4.92 -17.30 6.98
C MET A 225 5.41 -16.75 5.64
N VAL A 226 6.42 -17.39 5.05
CA VAL A 226 7.10 -16.92 3.83
C VAL A 226 6.13 -16.59 2.69
N PRO A 227 5.11 -17.43 2.37
CA PRO A 227 4.16 -17.08 1.32
C PRO A 227 3.38 -15.80 1.60
N GLY A 228 2.91 -15.61 2.84
CA GLY A 228 2.19 -14.40 3.24
C GLY A 228 3.08 -13.15 3.23
N LEU A 229 4.34 -13.30 3.62
CA LEU A 229 5.33 -12.22 3.56
C LEU A 229 5.63 -11.79 2.12
N ILE A 230 5.89 -12.74 1.22
CA ILE A 230 6.11 -12.45 -0.20
C ILE A 230 4.85 -11.81 -0.81
N ALA A 231 3.68 -12.37 -0.50
CA ALA A 231 2.39 -11.89 -0.98
C ALA A 231 2.08 -10.45 -0.55
N THR A 232 2.64 -9.97 0.56
CA THR A 232 2.46 -8.58 1.03
C THR A 232 3.61 -7.65 0.64
N ALA A 233 4.86 -8.14 0.66
CA ALA A 233 6.05 -7.35 0.38
C ALA A 233 6.14 -6.92 -1.09
N VAL A 234 5.84 -7.81 -2.05
CA VAL A 234 5.92 -7.48 -3.48
C VAL A 234 4.91 -6.37 -3.84
N PRO A 235 3.61 -6.48 -3.49
CA PRO A 235 2.67 -5.39 -3.71
C PRO A 235 3.04 -4.11 -2.97
N MET A 236 3.61 -4.18 -1.77
CA MET A 236 4.04 -3.01 -1.03
C MET A 236 5.05 -2.16 -1.83
N VAL A 237 6.04 -2.80 -2.46
CA VAL A 237 7.01 -2.12 -3.33
C VAL A 237 6.32 -1.54 -4.57
N LEU A 238 5.43 -2.32 -5.21
CA LEU A 238 4.70 -1.86 -6.40
C LEU A 238 3.80 -0.65 -6.09
N MET A 239 3.04 -0.70 -5.00
CA MET A 239 2.16 0.38 -4.58
C MET A 239 2.91 1.67 -4.25
N PHE A 240 4.16 1.55 -3.79
CA PHE A 240 5.03 2.71 -3.58
C PHE A 240 5.58 3.26 -4.91
N ALA A 241 6.19 2.38 -5.72
CA ALA A 241 6.96 2.78 -6.89
C ALA A 241 6.08 3.25 -8.06
N LEU A 242 4.97 2.55 -8.33
CA LEU A 242 4.11 2.81 -9.50
C LEU A 242 3.61 4.26 -9.58
N PRO A 243 2.99 4.85 -8.55
CA PRO A 243 2.48 6.22 -8.64
C PRO A 243 3.58 7.30 -8.63
N VAL A 244 4.73 7.01 -8.03
CA VAL A 244 5.80 8.00 -7.79
C VAL A 244 6.77 8.09 -8.97
N TRP A 245 7.16 6.93 -9.53
CA TRP A 245 8.24 6.88 -10.50
C TRP A 245 8.02 7.73 -11.76
N PRO A 246 6.82 7.74 -12.38
CA PRO A 246 6.58 8.62 -13.54
C PRO A 246 6.66 10.09 -13.16
N VAL A 247 6.15 10.47 -11.98
CA VAL A 247 6.21 11.86 -11.49
C VAL A 247 7.66 12.29 -11.30
N HIS A 248 8.47 11.45 -10.65
CA HIS A 248 9.90 11.71 -10.48
C HIS A 248 10.59 11.93 -11.84
N ARG A 249 10.35 11.05 -12.81
CA ARG A 249 10.92 11.19 -14.16
C ARG A 249 10.49 12.49 -14.85
N ARG A 250 9.24 12.91 -14.68
CA ARG A 250 8.72 14.15 -15.25
C ARG A 250 9.32 15.39 -14.59
N ILE A 251 9.43 15.41 -13.27
CA ILE A 251 10.08 16.51 -12.54
C ILE A 251 11.56 16.61 -12.94
N ALA A 252 12.27 15.48 -12.96
CA ALA A 252 13.67 15.45 -13.38
C ALA A 252 13.86 15.93 -14.83
N ALA A 253 12.96 15.56 -15.74
CA ALA A 253 12.99 16.04 -17.12
C ALA A 253 12.72 17.54 -17.23
N ALA A 254 11.69 18.05 -16.54
CA ALA A 254 11.36 19.48 -16.51
C ALA A 254 12.51 20.31 -15.92
N LYS A 255 13.09 19.84 -14.81
CA LYS A 255 14.25 20.48 -14.16
C LYS A 255 15.46 20.56 -15.10
N ARG A 256 15.79 19.47 -15.80
CA ARG A 256 16.88 19.48 -16.80
C ARG A 256 16.62 20.45 -17.94
N ALA A 257 15.40 20.48 -18.48
CA ALA A 257 15.02 21.39 -19.56
C ALA A 257 15.09 22.87 -19.12
N GLU A 258 14.65 23.18 -17.90
CA GLU A 258 14.70 24.54 -17.38
C GLU A 258 16.13 24.99 -17.08
N LEU A 259 16.97 24.11 -16.52
CA LEU A 259 18.39 24.41 -16.31
C LEU A 259 19.14 24.65 -17.63
N GLN A 260 18.80 23.91 -18.68
CA GLN A 260 19.35 24.15 -20.03
C GLN A 260 18.92 25.53 -20.57
N ARG A 261 17.65 25.93 -20.37
CA ARG A 261 17.17 27.27 -20.74
C ARG A 261 17.92 28.37 -19.98
N ILE A 262 18.05 28.23 -18.66
CA ILE A 262 18.77 29.19 -17.82
C ILE A 262 20.23 29.30 -18.24
N HIS A 263 20.87 28.18 -18.59
CA HIS A 263 22.23 28.20 -19.12
C HIS A 263 22.35 29.03 -20.40
N GLY A 264 21.45 28.85 -21.37
CA GLY A 264 21.42 29.66 -22.58
C GLY A 264 21.21 31.16 -22.31
N TRP A 265 20.38 31.51 -21.31
CA TRP A 265 20.21 32.91 -20.89
C TRP A 265 21.46 33.48 -20.23
N ILE A 266 22.19 32.69 -19.42
CA ILE A 266 23.46 33.09 -18.82
C ILE A 266 24.51 33.34 -19.91
N GLU A 267 24.61 32.48 -20.91
CA GLU A 267 25.52 32.66 -22.04
C GLU A 267 25.17 33.92 -22.85
N ALA A 268 23.89 34.13 -23.14
CA ALA A 268 23.42 35.34 -23.83
C ALA A 268 23.68 36.62 -23.01
N ALA A 269 23.50 36.57 -21.69
CA ALA A 269 23.74 37.69 -20.78
C ALA A 269 25.24 38.00 -20.60
N ARG A 270 26.12 37.01 -20.74
CA ARG A 270 27.58 37.22 -20.76
C ARG A 270 28.07 37.89 -22.04
N GLY A 271 27.30 37.83 -23.12
CA GLY A 271 27.69 38.31 -24.44
C GLY A 271 28.71 37.38 -25.09
N VAL A 272 28.49 37.03 -26.35
CA VAL A 272 29.49 36.29 -27.13
C VAL A 272 30.65 37.23 -27.45
N GLY A 273 31.65 37.27 -26.55
CA GLY A 273 33.02 37.73 -26.85
C GLY A 273 33.32 39.23 -26.87
N THR A 274 32.53 40.13 -26.26
CA THR A 274 32.79 41.59 -26.42
C THR A 274 32.76 42.46 -25.16
N ALA A 275 32.17 42.03 -24.04
CA ALA A 275 32.20 42.80 -22.79
C ALA A 275 33.01 42.04 -21.73
N GLY A 276 34.08 42.65 -21.22
CA GLY A 276 34.79 42.11 -20.07
C GLY A 276 33.87 42.01 -18.85
N PRO A 277 34.22 41.19 -17.83
CA PRO A 277 33.44 40.99 -16.61
C PRO A 277 33.20 42.26 -15.74
N GLU A 278 33.59 43.43 -16.23
CA GLU A 278 33.59 44.70 -15.51
C GLU A 278 32.40 45.62 -15.85
N GLU A 279 31.54 45.26 -16.82
CA GLU A 279 30.33 46.04 -17.11
C GLU A 279 29.26 45.81 -16.02
N PRO A 280 28.90 46.84 -15.22
CA PRO A 280 27.96 46.71 -14.11
C PRO A 280 26.57 46.22 -14.55
N GLU A 281 26.19 46.51 -15.79
CA GLU A 281 24.91 46.11 -16.37
C GLU A 281 24.85 44.60 -16.67
N ALA A 282 25.94 44.00 -17.14
CA ALA A 282 26.04 42.56 -17.36
C ALA A 282 25.94 41.80 -16.03
N LEU A 283 26.62 42.31 -14.98
CA LEU A 283 26.55 41.75 -13.62
C LEU A 283 25.12 41.83 -13.05
N ALA A 284 24.44 42.97 -13.24
CA ALA A 284 23.06 43.15 -12.78
C ALA A 284 22.07 42.17 -13.43
N ARG A 285 22.28 41.80 -14.70
CA ARG A 285 21.46 40.79 -15.41
C ARG A 285 21.81 39.35 -15.01
N LEU A 286 23.08 39.07 -14.71
CA LEU A 286 23.55 37.72 -14.36
C LEU A 286 23.15 37.29 -12.95
N ALA A 287 23.17 38.19 -11.98
CA ALA A 287 22.84 37.88 -10.59
C ALA A 287 21.48 37.15 -10.41
N PRO A 288 20.35 37.65 -10.96
CA PRO A 288 19.06 36.95 -10.82
C PRO A 288 19.03 35.59 -11.54
N LEU A 289 19.72 35.45 -12.68
CA LEU A 289 19.80 34.16 -13.39
C LEU A 289 20.57 33.11 -12.59
N LEU A 290 21.66 33.51 -11.92
CA LEU A 290 22.43 32.61 -11.05
C LEU A 290 21.63 32.20 -9.81
N SER A 291 20.89 33.14 -9.22
CA SER A 291 19.96 32.84 -8.12
C SER A 291 18.86 31.87 -8.56
N TYR A 292 18.23 32.13 -9.70
CA TYR A 292 17.18 31.28 -10.23
C TYR A 292 17.69 29.88 -10.58
N ARG A 293 18.88 29.77 -11.21
CA ARG A 293 19.55 28.48 -11.41
C ARG A 293 19.74 27.73 -10.10
N ASN A 294 20.26 28.40 -9.07
CA ASN A 294 20.51 27.78 -7.78
C ASN A 294 19.22 27.27 -7.14
N GLU A 295 18.12 28.04 -7.23
CA GLU A 295 16.80 27.63 -6.76
C GLU A 295 16.33 26.36 -7.47
N ILE A 296 16.36 26.33 -8.81
CA ILE A 296 15.97 25.14 -9.59
C ILE A 296 16.87 23.94 -9.27
N GLU A 297 18.19 24.12 -9.11
CA GLU A 297 19.14 23.06 -8.76
C GLU A 297 18.82 22.41 -7.41
N HIS A 298 18.32 23.18 -6.44
CA HIS A 298 17.99 22.68 -5.10
C HIS A 298 16.58 22.09 -4.99
N LEU A 299 15.73 22.22 -6.01
CA LEU A 299 14.41 21.58 -6.01
C LEU A 299 14.53 20.06 -5.97
N SER A 300 13.73 19.43 -5.08
CA SER A 300 13.60 17.98 -5.02
C SER A 300 12.98 17.44 -6.30
N GLU A 301 13.56 16.38 -6.85
CA GLU A 301 12.99 15.66 -8.00
C GLU A 301 11.91 14.65 -7.58
N TRP A 302 11.71 14.44 -6.27
CA TRP A 302 10.75 13.48 -5.74
C TRP A 302 9.49 14.18 -5.23
N PRO A 303 8.28 13.61 -5.47
CA PRO A 303 7.00 14.20 -5.08
C PRO A 303 6.69 14.02 -3.57
N PHE A 304 7.71 14.05 -2.72
CA PHE A 304 7.59 13.96 -1.27
C PHE A 304 8.77 14.67 -0.60
N ASN A 305 8.59 15.03 0.66
CA ASN A 305 9.65 15.62 1.48
C ASN A 305 10.52 14.52 2.12
N ALA A 306 11.76 14.87 2.48
CA ALA A 306 12.70 13.96 3.12
C ALA A 306 12.12 13.38 4.44
N THR A 307 11.40 14.20 5.22
CA THR A 307 10.76 13.79 6.47
C THR A 307 9.80 12.60 6.29
N LEU A 308 9.02 12.58 5.22
CA LEU A 308 8.08 11.49 4.92
C LEU A 308 8.83 10.19 4.60
N LEU A 309 9.91 10.28 3.83
CA LEU A 309 10.74 9.12 3.49
C LEU A 309 11.46 8.56 4.71
N THR A 310 12.00 9.41 5.58
CA THR A 310 12.61 9.00 6.85
C THR A 310 11.62 8.28 7.74
N ARG A 311 10.39 8.81 7.88
CA ARG A 311 9.32 8.13 8.65
C ARG A 311 8.99 6.78 8.05
N LEU A 312 8.83 6.69 6.74
CA LEU A 312 8.57 5.42 6.05
C LEU A 312 9.70 4.40 6.30
N GLY A 313 10.95 4.85 6.23
CA GLY A 313 12.12 4.01 6.51
C GLY A 313 12.09 3.45 7.93
N PHE A 314 11.77 4.27 8.93
CA PHE A 314 11.60 3.79 10.31
C PHE A 314 10.46 2.76 10.42
N TYR A 315 9.30 3.03 9.81
CA TYR A 315 8.18 2.10 9.84
C TYR A 315 8.49 0.76 9.16
N LEU A 316 9.26 0.76 8.07
CA LEU A 316 9.64 -0.45 7.34
C LEU A 316 10.52 -1.40 8.18
N ILE A 317 11.29 -0.85 9.12
CA ILE A 317 12.21 -1.62 9.98
C ILE A 317 11.45 -2.25 11.16
N ILE A 318 10.29 -1.72 11.57
CA ILE A 318 9.56 -2.19 12.75
C ILE A 318 9.13 -3.68 12.63
N PRO A 319 8.46 -4.15 11.56
CA PRO A 319 8.05 -5.55 11.50
C PRO A 319 9.22 -6.54 11.54
N PRO A 320 10.29 -6.38 10.73
CA PRO A 320 11.47 -7.25 10.81
C PRO A 320 12.13 -7.24 12.19
N LEU A 321 12.23 -6.08 12.85
CA LEU A 321 12.77 -6.01 14.21
C LEU A 321 11.88 -6.73 15.23
N THR A 322 10.56 -6.64 15.07
CA THR A 322 9.60 -7.34 15.93
C THR A 322 9.74 -8.86 15.76
N TRP A 323 9.95 -9.34 14.54
CA TRP A 323 10.19 -10.77 14.27
C TRP A 323 11.52 -11.24 14.84
N LEU A 324 12.58 -10.45 14.66
CA LEU A 324 13.89 -10.74 15.23
C LEU A 324 13.82 -10.80 16.76
N GLY A 325 13.10 -9.88 17.39
CA GLY A 325 12.87 -9.88 18.84
C GLY A 325 12.14 -11.14 19.31
N ALA A 326 11.11 -11.58 18.56
CA ALA A 326 10.39 -12.82 18.87
C ALA A 326 11.31 -14.05 18.77
N ALA A 327 12.10 -14.16 17.69
CA ALA A 327 13.03 -15.26 17.49
C ALA A 327 14.16 -15.27 18.55
N LEU A 328 14.69 -14.10 18.94
CA LEU A 328 15.70 -14.02 19.99
C LEU A 328 15.14 -14.45 21.35
N MET A 329 13.90 -14.07 21.68
CA MET A 329 13.26 -14.52 22.92
C MET A 329 13.09 -16.04 22.96
N GLU A 330 12.80 -16.67 21.82
CA GLU A 330 12.71 -18.13 21.71
C GLU A 330 14.05 -18.80 22.02
N ILE A 331 15.15 -18.31 21.45
CA ILE A 331 16.51 -18.84 21.70
C ILE A 331 16.86 -18.71 23.19
N VAL A 332 16.62 -17.54 23.79
CA VAL A 332 16.91 -17.31 25.22
C VAL A 332 16.08 -18.24 26.12
N LEU A 333 14.81 -18.49 25.79
CA LEU A 333 13.96 -19.40 26.57
C LEU A 333 14.43 -20.85 26.47
N GLN A 334 14.92 -21.27 25.29
CA GLN A 334 15.47 -22.61 25.08
C GLN A 334 16.80 -22.83 25.83
N ASP A 335 17.62 -21.79 25.99
CA ASP A 335 18.90 -21.88 26.69
C ASP A 335 18.77 -21.87 28.24
N VAL A 336 17.64 -21.41 28.78
CA VAL A 336 17.40 -21.27 30.24
C VAL A 336 16.70 -22.50 30.85
N VAL A 337 16.09 -23.36 30.04
CA VAL A 337 15.35 -24.56 30.46
C VAL A 337 16.15 -25.83 30.16
#